data_AF-A0A1M8AAN7-F1
#
_entry.id   AF-A0A1M8AAN7-F1
#
_cell.length_a   1.000
_cell.length_b   1.000
_cell.length_c   1.000
_cell.angle_alpha   90.00
_cell.angle_beta   90.00
_cell.angle_gamma   90.00
#
_symmetry.space_group_name_H-M   'P 1'
#
loop_
_entity.id
_entity.type
_entity.pdbx_description
1 polymer ?
#
loop_
_entity_poly.entity_id
_entity_poly.type
_entity_poly.pdbx_seq_one_letter_code
_entity_poly.pdbx_strand_id
1 'polypeptide(L)'
;MSEAGPSRRPPGPPPGPPPRPQFAHEKKKLEVYPEPKLSAKDKYARNQTREVDRILNVAFRMNPYDVLDLTQNADEKAIQKAYRKKSLLIHPDKMKDDQERAEEAFDLLKKSMDALLDEGRRKFVDETVDSARLLALRELGLPITMTAEEIELEQVPGGRLDQLLPSWEDRIKINVKHIILDEELKKRKAVQMKQEAEIDAAKRREAAEMERKRRADMDNAWEASREERTGWRSFQKGTKRKKKAPNVLG
;
A
#
# COMPACT_ATOMS: atom_id res chain seq x y z
N MET A 1 -90.99 11.28 21.97
CA MET A 1 -90.31 10.85 20.73
C MET A 1 -88.89 11.38 20.77
N SER A 2 -87.90 10.53 21.00
CA SER A 2 -86.48 10.88 20.80
C SER A 2 -85.74 9.58 20.50
N GLU A 3 -85.46 9.36 19.23
CA GLU A 3 -84.67 8.25 18.72
C GLU A 3 -83.19 8.48 19.05
N ALA A 4 -82.56 7.52 19.72
CA ALA A 4 -81.12 7.48 19.93
C ALA A 4 -80.47 6.75 18.75
N GLY A 5 -79.60 7.44 18.02
CA GLY A 5 -78.90 6.91 16.84
C GLY A 5 -77.90 5.79 17.17
N PRO A 6 -77.57 4.91 16.19
CA PRO A 6 -76.72 3.75 16.42
C PRO A 6 -75.23 4.11 16.53
N SER A 7 -74.63 3.64 17.63
CA SER A 7 -73.19 3.70 17.95
C SER A 7 -72.35 2.92 16.92
N ARG A 8 -71.49 3.61 16.17
CA ARG A 8 -70.49 2.99 15.28
C ARG A 8 -69.32 2.45 16.12
N ARG A 9 -69.06 1.13 16.06
CA ARG A 9 -67.84 0.53 16.62
C ARG A 9 -66.65 0.81 15.68
N PRO A 10 -65.42 0.99 16.21
CA PRO A 10 -64.24 1.21 15.39
C PRO A 10 -63.85 -0.08 14.62
N PRO A 11 -63.20 0.07 13.44
CA PRO A 11 -62.75 -1.07 12.64
C PRO A 11 -61.63 -1.84 13.36
N GLY A 12 -61.71 -3.16 13.34
CA GLY A 12 -60.69 -4.04 13.90
C GLY A 12 -59.35 -3.96 13.13
N PRO A 13 -58.25 -4.44 13.73
CA PRO A 13 -56.94 -4.41 13.09
C PRO A 13 -56.91 -5.26 11.81
N PRO A 14 -56.11 -4.88 10.80
CA PRO A 14 -56.02 -5.62 9.56
C PRO A 14 -55.46 -7.04 9.80
N PRO A 15 -55.84 -8.02 8.95
CA PRO A 15 -55.32 -9.38 9.05
C PRO A 15 -53.80 -9.38 8.89
N GLY A 16 -53.12 -10.12 9.78
CA GLY A 16 -51.66 -10.27 9.74
C GLY A 16 -51.17 -10.91 8.43
N PRO A 17 -49.87 -10.76 8.12
CA PRO A 17 -49.30 -11.35 6.91
C PRO A 17 -49.49 -12.87 6.91
N PRO A 18 -49.67 -13.49 5.71
CA PRO A 18 -49.83 -14.92 5.62
C PRO A 18 -48.64 -15.66 6.25
N PRO A 19 -48.85 -16.83 6.87
CA PRO A 19 -47.77 -17.61 7.43
C PRO A 19 -46.73 -17.89 6.34
N ARG A 20 -45.46 -17.66 6.67
CA ARG A 20 -44.31 -17.93 5.80
C ARG A 20 -44.45 -19.36 5.24
N PRO A 21 -44.30 -19.58 3.92
CA PRO A 21 -44.33 -20.91 3.34
C PRO A 21 -43.35 -21.79 4.11
N GLN A 22 -43.85 -22.88 4.70
CA GLN A 22 -43.00 -23.91 5.26
C GLN A 22 -42.34 -24.61 4.07
N PHE A 23 -41.19 -24.10 3.64
CA PHE A 23 -40.32 -24.87 2.77
C PHE A 23 -39.96 -26.11 3.56
N ALA A 24 -40.51 -27.26 3.17
CA ALA A 24 -40.06 -28.54 3.68
C ALA A 24 -38.55 -28.58 3.41
N HIS A 25 -37.75 -28.46 4.47
CA HIS A 25 -36.32 -28.71 4.41
C HIS A 25 -36.15 -30.21 4.18
N GLU A 26 -36.34 -30.62 2.94
CA GLU A 26 -35.89 -31.91 2.47
C GLU A 26 -34.38 -31.90 2.65
N LYS A 27 -33.93 -32.52 3.74
CA LYS A 27 -32.52 -32.73 4.03
C LYS A 27 -32.00 -33.63 2.92
N LYS A 28 -31.60 -33.04 1.80
CA LYS A 28 -30.76 -33.69 0.80
C LYS A 28 -29.54 -34.15 1.59
N LYS A 29 -29.46 -35.45 1.89
CA LYS A 29 -28.21 -36.07 2.33
C LYS A 29 -27.21 -35.67 1.26
N LEU A 30 -26.27 -34.78 1.59
CA LEU A 30 -25.07 -34.68 0.78
C LEU A 30 -24.52 -36.10 0.72
N GLU A 31 -24.50 -36.69 -0.47
CA GLU A 31 -23.72 -37.89 -0.72
C GLU A 31 -22.28 -37.54 -0.41
N VAL A 32 -21.85 -37.89 0.80
CA VAL A 32 -20.44 -37.81 1.18
C VAL A 32 -19.76 -38.95 0.42
N TYR A 33 -19.28 -38.65 -0.79
CA TYR A 33 -18.40 -39.57 -1.50
C TYR A 33 -17.19 -39.86 -0.59
N PRO A 34 -16.85 -41.15 -0.36
CA PRO A 34 -15.71 -41.47 0.46
C PRO A 34 -14.45 -40.89 -0.19
N GLU A 35 -13.84 -39.91 0.48
CA GLU A 35 -12.56 -39.32 0.10
C GLU A 35 -11.56 -40.45 -0.20
N PRO A 36 -10.89 -40.43 -1.38
CA PRO A 36 -9.93 -41.46 -1.71
C PRO A 36 -8.83 -41.52 -0.65
N LYS A 37 -8.61 -42.71 -0.08
CA LYS A 37 -7.58 -42.92 0.95
C LYS A 37 -6.20 -42.71 0.36
N LEU A 38 -5.64 -41.52 0.57
CA LEU A 38 -4.31 -41.16 0.10
C LEU A 38 -3.21 -41.91 0.84
N SER A 39 -2.18 -42.31 0.10
CA SER A 39 -0.94 -42.80 0.68
C SER A 39 -0.30 -41.72 1.56
N ALA A 40 0.52 -42.14 2.54
CA ALA A 40 1.32 -41.21 3.34
C ALA A 40 2.22 -40.33 2.46
N LYS A 41 2.74 -40.88 1.36
CA LYS A 41 3.54 -40.15 0.37
C LYS A 41 2.73 -39.04 -0.32
N ASP A 42 1.51 -39.35 -0.76
CA ASP A 42 0.64 -38.39 -1.44
C ASP A 42 0.15 -37.30 -0.48
N LYS A 43 -0.15 -37.66 0.78
CA LYS A 43 -0.47 -36.69 1.83
C LYS A 43 0.69 -35.73 2.09
N TYR A 44 1.92 -36.25 2.13
CA TYR A 44 3.11 -35.43 2.30
C TYR A 44 3.29 -34.48 1.11
N ALA A 45 3.25 -34.97 -0.12
CA ALA A 45 3.35 -34.15 -1.33
C ALA A 45 2.27 -33.04 -1.37
N ARG A 46 1.01 -33.38 -1.07
CA ARG A 46 -0.08 -32.40 -0.95
C ARG A 46 0.20 -31.33 0.11
N ASN A 47 0.77 -31.71 1.25
CA ASN A 47 1.16 -30.74 2.28
C ASN A 47 2.30 -29.83 1.80
N GLN A 48 3.25 -30.32 1.01
CA GLN A 48 4.32 -29.49 0.44
C GLN A 48 3.76 -28.46 -0.53
N THR A 49 2.92 -28.89 -1.49
CA THR A 49 2.28 -27.99 -2.45
C THR A 49 1.42 -26.94 -1.74
N ARG A 50 0.61 -27.35 -0.76
CA ARG A 50 -0.23 -26.43 0.02
C ARG A 50 0.61 -25.40 0.80
N GLU A 51 1.76 -25.80 1.33
CA GLU A 51 2.64 -24.89 2.05
C GLU A 51 3.29 -23.87 1.10
N VAL A 52 3.75 -24.31 -0.08
CA VAL A 52 4.26 -23.42 -1.13
C VAL A 52 3.17 -22.44 -1.58
N ASP A 53 1.96 -22.93 -1.84
CA ASP A 53 0.82 -22.10 -2.20
C ASP A 53 0.52 -21.05 -1.13
N ARG A 54 0.55 -21.44 0.15
CA ARG A 54 0.34 -20.48 1.25
C ARG A 54 1.41 -19.40 1.23
N ILE A 55 2.69 -19.77 1.13
CA ILE A 55 3.80 -18.82 1.20
C ILE A 55 3.81 -17.85 0.02
N LEU A 56 3.49 -18.32 -1.19
CA LEU A 56 3.55 -17.49 -2.39
C LEU A 56 2.28 -16.66 -2.63
N ASN A 57 1.09 -17.25 -2.38
CA ASN A 57 -0.18 -16.66 -2.82
C ASN A 57 -1.03 -16.10 -1.67
N VAL A 58 -0.95 -16.69 -0.48
CA VAL A 58 -1.81 -16.30 0.66
C VAL A 58 -1.08 -15.35 1.61
N ALA A 59 0.17 -15.68 1.93
CA ALA A 59 0.98 -14.92 2.86
C ALA A 59 1.37 -13.57 2.26
N PHE A 60 1.25 -12.52 3.06
CA PHE A 60 1.70 -11.21 2.65
C PHE A 60 3.23 -11.14 2.70
N ARG A 61 3.87 -11.11 1.53
CA ARG A 61 5.35 -11.14 1.35
C ARG A 61 6.13 -10.10 2.17
N MET A 62 5.50 -8.98 2.50
CA MET A 62 6.12 -7.91 3.29
C MET A 62 5.96 -8.08 4.80
N ASN A 63 5.15 -9.05 5.26
CA ASN A 63 5.03 -9.41 6.67
C ASN A 63 5.73 -10.76 6.95
N PRO A 64 6.91 -10.75 7.60
CA PRO A 64 7.66 -11.97 7.92
C PRO A 64 6.91 -12.96 8.83
N TYR A 65 6.06 -12.47 9.74
CA TYR A 65 5.27 -13.31 10.64
C TYR A 65 4.23 -14.14 9.88
N ASP A 66 3.59 -13.55 8.87
CA ASP A 66 2.59 -14.24 8.06
C ASP A 66 3.22 -15.29 7.13
N VAL A 67 4.42 -15.02 6.60
CA VAL A 67 5.18 -15.99 5.81
C VAL A 67 5.60 -17.22 6.65
N LEU A 68 6.12 -16.96 7.86
CA LEU A 68 6.52 -18.01 8.79
C LEU A 68 5.36 -18.62 9.58
N ASP A 69 4.14 -18.11 9.41
CA ASP A 69 2.93 -18.58 10.11
C ASP A 69 3.11 -18.54 11.64
N LEU A 70 3.54 -17.37 12.13
CA LEU A 70 3.83 -17.09 13.53
C LEU A 70 3.07 -15.85 13.98
N THR A 71 2.83 -15.77 15.28
CA THR A 71 2.33 -14.57 15.96
C THR A 71 3.48 -13.65 16.38
N GLN A 72 3.21 -12.37 16.62
CA GLN A 72 4.22 -11.40 17.08
C GLN A 72 4.94 -11.82 18.39
N ASN A 73 4.26 -12.60 19.23
CA ASN A 73 4.79 -13.10 20.51
C ASN A 73 5.82 -14.24 20.35
N ALA A 74 6.21 -14.60 19.12
CA ALA A 74 7.11 -15.73 18.89
C ALA A 74 8.56 -15.40 19.28
N ASP A 75 9.14 -16.19 20.19
CA ASP A 75 10.57 -16.09 20.53
C ASP A 75 11.48 -16.40 19.32
N GLU A 76 12.73 -15.94 19.36
CA GLU A 76 13.75 -16.28 18.35
C GLU A 76 13.90 -17.79 18.14
N LYS A 77 13.82 -18.58 19.22
CA LYS A 77 13.86 -20.05 19.14
C LYS A 77 12.66 -20.59 18.37
N ALA A 78 11.48 -20.01 18.55
CA ALA A 78 10.27 -20.39 17.83
C ALA A 78 10.38 -20.03 16.35
N ILE A 79 10.93 -18.84 16.04
CA ILE A 79 11.22 -18.38 14.66
C ILE A 79 12.14 -19.37 13.94
N GLN A 80 13.28 -19.71 14.54
CA GLN A 80 14.22 -20.67 13.95
C GLN A 80 13.60 -22.07 13.80
N LYS A 81 12.81 -22.52 14.78
CA LYS A 81 12.13 -23.81 14.72
C LYS A 81 11.08 -23.85 13.59
N ALA A 82 10.30 -22.79 13.42
CA ALA A 82 9.33 -22.66 12.35
C ALA A 82 10.01 -22.68 10.99
N TYR A 83 11.08 -21.90 10.82
CA TYR A 83 11.89 -21.91 9.60
C TYR A 83 12.43 -23.30 9.28
N ARG A 84 13.09 -23.98 10.22
CA ARG A 84 13.62 -25.34 10.01
C ARG A 84 12.55 -26.34 9.61
N LYS A 85 11.37 -26.28 10.26
CA LYS A 85 10.26 -27.18 9.95
C LYS A 85 9.72 -26.95 8.54
N LYS A 86 9.52 -25.68 8.16
CA LYS A 86 8.93 -25.31 6.86
C LYS A 86 9.92 -25.50 5.71
N SER A 87 11.18 -25.11 5.90
CA SER A 87 12.23 -25.27 4.90
C SER A 87 12.49 -26.74 4.53
N LEU A 88 12.41 -27.66 5.50
CA LEU A 88 12.50 -29.10 5.25
C LEU A 88 11.29 -29.67 4.51
N LEU A 89 10.12 -29.06 4.71
CA LEU A 89 8.88 -29.45 4.03
C LEU A 89 8.93 -29.02 2.56
N ILE A 90 9.29 -27.77 2.29
CA ILE A 90 9.28 -27.19 0.95
C ILE A 90 10.65 -27.19 0.25
N HIS A 91 11.61 -27.96 0.75
CA HIS A 91 12.96 -27.97 0.18
C HIS A 91 12.92 -28.32 -1.32
N PRO A 92 13.56 -27.53 -2.20
CA PRO A 92 13.38 -27.67 -3.64
C PRO A 92 13.83 -29.06 -4.12
N ASP A 93 14.95 -29.63 -3.62
CA ASP A 93 15.37 -31.02 -3.91
C ASP A 93 14.28 -32.11 -3.75
N LYS A 94 13.31 -31.91 -2.84
CA LYS A 94 12.22 -32.86 -2.59
C LYS A 94 10.99 -32.63 -3.47
N MET A 95 10.94 -31.52 -4.20
CA MET A 95 9.80 -30.98 -4.95
C MET A 95 10.12 -30.92 -6.45
N LYS A 96 10.51 -32.06 -7.04
CA LYS A 96 11.00 -32.13 -8.43
C LYS A 96 10.04 -31.57 -9.47
N ASP A 97 8.73 -31.75 -9.27
CA ASP A 97 7.70 -31.31 -10.21
C ASP A 97 7.41 -29.80 -10.09
N ASP A 98 7.80 -29.16 -8.98
CA ASP A 98 7.50 -27.76 -8.68
C ASP A 98 8.70 -27.01 -8.07
N GLN A 99 9.88 -27.27 -8.65
CA GLN A 99 11.17 -26.82 -8.14
C GLN A 99 11.24 -25.29 -8.04
N GLU A 100 10.81 -24.58 -9.09
CA GLU A 100 10.93 -23.12 -9.19
C GLU A 100 10.10 -22.42 -8.11
N ARG A 101 8.86 -22.87 -7.89
CA ARG A 101 7.97 -22.33 -6.85
C ARG A 101 8.49 -22.68 -5.46
N ALA A 102 9.03 -23.88 -5.29
CA ALA A 102 9.67 -24.28 -4.04
C ALA A 102 10.89 -23.41 -3.71
N GLU A 103 11.72 -23.08 -4.70
CA GLU A 103 12.87 -22.18 -4.54
C GLU A 103 12.45 -20.76 -4.16
N GLU A 104 11.46 -20.17 -4.86
CA GLU A 104 10.94 -18.84 -4.50
C GLU A 104 10.38 -18.81 -3.07
N ALA A 105 9.60 -19.84 -2.70
CA ALA A 105 9.02 -19.95 -1.36
C ALA A 105 10.10 -20.15 -0.28
N PHE A 106 11.14 -20.94 -0.58
CA PHE A 106 12.26 -21.17 0.32
C PHE A 106 13.06 -19.89 0.56
N ASP A 107 13.32 -19.12 -0.49
CA ASP A 107 13.98 -17.81 -0.39
C ASP A 107 13.17 -16.82 0.45
N LEU A 108 11.84 -16.83 0.28
CA LEU A 108 10.96 -15.96 1.07
C LEU A 108 10.94 -16.35 2.55
N LEU A 109 10.94 -17.66 2.87
CA LEU A 109 11.08 -18.14 4.24
C LEU A 109 12.40 -17.68 4.88
N LYS A 110 13.50 -17.78 4.13
CA LYS A 110 14.83 -17.38 4.61
C LYS A 110 14.89 -15.88 4.87
N LYS A 111 14.45 -15.06 3.91
CA LYS A 111 14.36 -13.59 4.07
C LYS A 111 13.50 -13.19 5.27
N SER A 112 12.39 -13.90 5.50
CA SER A 112 11.49 -13.64 6.63
C SER A 112 12.15 -13.98 7.97
N MET A 113 12.83 -15.13 8.06
CA MET A 113 13.60 -15.48 9.25
C MET A 113 14.69 -14.45 9.52
N ASP A 114 15.47 -14.08 8.50
CA ASP A 114 16.56 -13.09 8.63
C ASP A 114 16.03 -11.71 9.04
N ALA A 115 14.80 -11.36 8.65
CA ALA A 115 14.14 -10.12 9.07
C ALA A 115 13.69 -10.13 10.52
N LEU A 116 13.22 -11.28 11.04
CA LEU A 116 12.81 -11.41 12.44
C LEU A 116 13.97 -11.63 13.41
N LEU A 117 15.13 -12.10 12.92
CA LEU A 117 16.35 -12.22 13.74
C LEU A 117 17.13 -10.89 13.84
N ASP A 118 16.79 -9.91 13.01
CA ASP A 118 17.38 -8.58 13.04
C ASP A 118 16.52 -7.67 13.93
N GLU A 119 17.06 -7.25 15.07
CA GLU A 119 16.31 -6.46 16.07
C GLU A 119 15.71 -5.18 15.48
N GLY A 120 16.42 -4.50 14.59
CA GLY A 120 15.95 -3.24 13.99
C GLY A 120 14.78 -3.47 13.04
N ARG A 121 14.89 -4.48 12.17
CA ARG A 121 13.80 -4.85 11.25
C ARG A 121 12.62 -5.45 11.98
N ARG A 122 12.86 -6.30 12.98
CA ARG A 122 11.82 -6.91 13.81
C ARG A 122 11.01 -5.84 14.53
N LYS A 123 11.67 -4.86 15.16
CA LYS A 123 10.99 -3.77 15.86
C LYS A 123 10.00 -3.01 14.96
N PHE A 124 10.40 -2.69 13.74
CA PHE A 124 9.51 -2.01 12.78
C PHE A 124 8.29 -2.87 12.43
N VAL A 125 8.48 -4.17 12.23
CA VAL A 125 7.37 -5.10 11.98
C VAL A 125 6.46 -5.17 13.21
N ASP A 126 7.02 -5.30 14.42
CA ASP A 126 6.27 -5.36 15.67
C ASP A 126 5.43 -4.09 15.89
N GLU A 127 6.02 -2.90 15.69
CA GLU A 127 5.31 -1.60 15.75
C GLU A 127 4.15 -1.52 14.75
N THR A 128 4.32 -2.12 13.56
CA THR A 128 3.28 -2.19 12.54
C THR A 128 2.13 -3.11 12.96
N VAL A 129 2.44 -4.28 13.54
CA VAL A 129 1.43 -5.22 14.03
C VAL A 129 0.68 -4.65 15.23
N ASP A 130 1.38 -3.97 16.15
CA ASP A 130 0.74 -3.28 17.26
C ASP A 130 -0.20 -2.16 16.78
N SER A 131 0.24 -1.37 15.79
CA SER A 131 -0.62 -0.35 15.16
C SER A 131 -1.85 -0.97 14.51
N ALA A 132 -1.70 -2.10 13.79
CA ALA A 132 -2.80 -2.83 13.18
C ALA A 132 -3.78 -3.41 14.21
N ARG A 133 -3.26 -3.90 15.34
CA ARG A 133 -4.04 -4.38 16.49
C ARG A 133 -4.89 -3.25 17.07
N LEU A 134 -4.31 -2.08 17.29
CA LEU A 134 -5.04 -0.90 17.79
C LEU A 134 -6.14 -0.45 16.83
N LEU A 135 -5.87 -0.46 15.52
CA LEU A 135 -6.89 -0.18 14.51
C LEU A 135 -8.04 -1.20 14.56
N ALA A 136 -7.74 -2.49 14.69
CA ALA A 136 -8.75 -3.53 14.80
C ALA A 136 -9.64 -3.37 16.04
N LEU A 137 -9.06 -3.03 17.20
CA LEU A 137 -9.84 -2.74 18.42
C LEU A 137 -10.76 -1.54 18.20
N ARG A 138 -10.24 -0.47 17.59
CA ARG A 138 -11.01 0.74 17.30
C ARG A 138 -12.18 0.46 16.35
N GLU A 139 -11.96 -0.31 15.30
CA GLU A 139 -13.00 -0.70 14.33
C GLU A 139 -14.12 -1.51 14.98
N LEU A 140 -13.79 -2.35 15.96
CA LEU A 140 -14.74 -3.16 16.72
C LEU A 140 -15.38 -2.41 17.90
N GLY A 141 -15.01 -1.14 18.13
CA GLY A 141 -15.48 -0.35 19.26
C GLY A 141 -15.06 -0.92 20.61
N LEU A 142 -13.93 -1.63 20.65
CA LEU A 142 -13.36 -2.21 21.85
C LEU A 142 -12.34 -1.27 22.49
N PRO A 143 -12.10 -1.36 23.81
CA PRO A 143 -11.07 -0.57 24.48
C PRO A 143 -9.68 -0.86 23.89
N ILE A 144 -8.95 0.20 23.51
CA ILE A 144 -7.59 0.09 22.96
C ILE A 144 -6.57 -0.48 23.97
N THR A 145 -6.91 -0.46 25.25
CA THR A 145 -6.08 -0.96 26.36
C THR A 145 -6.30 -2.45 26.64
N MET A 146 -7.14 -3.14 25.85
CA MET A 146 -7.41 -4.56 26.09
C MET A 146 -6.11 -5.39 26.08
N THR A 147 -5.98 -6.30 27.05
CA THR A 147 -4.82 -7.21 27.13
C THR A 147 -4.98 -8.40 26.17
N ALA A 148 -3.92 -9.20 26.00
CA ALA A 148 -4.03 -10.43 25.20
C ALA A 148 -5.01 -11.43 25.84
N GLU A 149 -4.99 -11.55 27.17
CA GLU A 149 -5.86 -12.44 27.94
C GLU A 149 -7.34 -12.04 27.82
N GLU A 150 -7.65 -10.74 27.89
CA GLU A 150 -9.01 -10.24 27.69
C GLU A 150 -9.53 -10.51 26.28
N ILE A 151 -8.65 -10.40 25.26
CA ILE A 151 -8.97 -10.73 23.87
C ILE A 151 -9.21 -12.23 23.69
N GLU A 152 -8.43 -13.08 24.36
CA GLU A 152 -8.67 -14.54 24.38
C GLU A 152 -10.01 -14.88 25.01
N LEU A 153 -10.38 -14.21 26.11
CA LEU A 153 -11.68 -14.38 26.76
C LEU A 153 -12.86 -13.95 25.87
N GLU A 154 -12.71 -12.90 25.07
CA GLU A 154 -13.75 -12.48 24.13
C GLU A 154 -13.91 -13.41 22.92
N GLN A 155 -12.93 -14.29 22.67
CA GLN A 155 -12.97 -15.27 21.57
C GLN A 155 -13.62 -16.61 21.96
N VAL A 156 -13.91 -16.84 23.25
CA VAL A 156 -14.60 -18.06 23.69
C VAL A 156 -16.06 -18.08 23.21
N PRO A 157 -16.71 -19.26 23.11
CA PRO A 157 -18.09 -19.35 22.64
C PRO A 157 -19.05 -18.39 23.37
N GLY A 158 -19.73 -17.53 22.61
CA GLY A 158 -20.63 -16.49 23.11
C GLY A 158 -19.96 -15.17 23.51
N GLY A 159 -18.64 -15.04 23.39
CA GLY A 159 -17.91 -13.78 23.53
C GLY A 159 -18.08 -12.83 22.34
N ARG A 160 -17.63 -11.58 22.45
CA ARG A 160 -17.81 -10.55 21.41
C ARG A 160 -16.99 -10.80 20.14
N LEU A 161 -15.90 -11.56 20.25
CA LEU A 161 -15.04 -11.96 19.14
C LEU A 161 -15.32 -13.40 18.66
N ASP A 162 -16.28 -14.09 19.27
CA ASP A 162 -16.70 -15.42 18.83
C ASP A 162 -17.33 -15.37 17.43
N GLN A 163 -16.94 -16.31 16.57
CA GLN A 163 -17.42 -16.44 15.18
C GLN A 163 -17.33 -15.14 14.36
N LEU A 164 -16.42 -14.22 14.73
CA LEU A 164 -16.24 -12.96 14.02
C LEU A 164 -15.71 -13.22 12.60
N LEU A 165 -16.30 -12.55 11.61
CA LEU A 165 -15.85 -12.58 10.22
C LEU A 165 -15.52 -11.16 9.73
N PRO A 166 -14.30 -10.89 9.22
CA PRO A 166 -13.09 -11.71 9.37
C PRO A 166 -12.73 -11.94 10.85
N SER A 167 -11.99 -13.03 11.13
CA SER A 167 -11.56 -13.37 12.49
C SER A 167 -10.69 -12.27 13.09
N TRP A 168 -10.49 -12.30 14.41
CA TRP A 168 -9.61 -11.34 15.09
C TRP A 168 -8.19 -11.33 14.48
N GLU A 169 -7.60 -12.50 14.24
CA GLU A 169 -6.28 -12.62 13.63
C GLU A 169 -6.28 -12.12 12.18
N ASP A 170 -7.30 -12.48 11.40
CA ASP A 170 -7.40 -12.04 10.00
C ASP A 170 -7.57 -10.52 9.90
N ARG A 171 -8.29 -9.88 10.83
CA ARG A 171 -8.39 -8.42 10.91
C ARG A 171 -7.05 -7.76 11.13
N ILE A 172 -6.25 -8.29 12.06
CA ILE A 172 -4.89 -7.80 12.28
C ILE A 172 -4.08 -7.94 11.00
N LYS A 173 -4.10 -9.11 10.35
CA LYS A 173 -3.37 -9.35 9.09
C LYS A 173 -3.78 -8.38 7.97
N ILE A 174 -5.07 -8.15 7.82
CA ILE A 174 -5.62 -7.19 6.85
C ILE A 174 -5.11 -5.77 7.16
N ASN A 175 -5.18 -5.35 8.42
CA ASN A 175 -4.73 -4.02 8.84
C ASN A 175 -3.21 -3.84 8.69
N VAL A 176 -2.40 -4.85 9.03
CA VAL A 176 -0.95 -4.86 8.76
C VAL A 176 -0.67 -4.65 7.27
N LYS A 177 -1.37 -5.40 6.41
CA LYS A 177 -1.24 -5.27 4.96
C LYS A 177 -1.58 -3.85 4.50
N HIS A 178 -2.67 -3.27 5.00
CA HIS A 178 -3.04 -1.89 4.63
C HIS A 178 -2.00 -0.86 5.07
N ILE A 179 -1.51 -0.94 6.31
CA ILE A 179 -0.49 -0.01 6.82
C ILE A 179 0.77 -0.07 5.95
N ILE A 180 1.30 -1.27 5.70
CA ILE A 180 2.52 -1.46 4.92
C ILE A 180 2.35 -0.94 3.48
N LEU A 181 1.21 -1.22 2.84
CA LEU A 181 0.94 -0.74 1.48
C LEU A 181 0.80 0.78 1.42
N ASP A 182 0.14 1.38 2.40
CA ASP A 182 -0.03 2.83 2.48
C ASP A 182 1.30 3.56 2.70
N GLU A 183 2.16 3.02 3.57
CA GLU A 183 3.51 3.54 3.79
C GLU A 183 4.38 3.44 2.54
N GLU A 184 4.36 2.29 1.85
CA GLU A 184 5.12 2.13 0.62
C GLU A 184 4.61 3.06 -0.50
N LEU A 185 3.28 3.25 -0.60
CA LEU A 185 2.70 4.21 -1.53
C LEU A 185 3.12 5.65 -1.22
N LYS A 186 3.12 6.04 0.07
CA LYS A 186 3.60 7.36 0.51
C LYS A 186 5.07 7.55 0.17
N LYS A 187 5.91 6.55 0.45
CA LYS A 187 7.34 6.57 0.14
C LYS A 187 7.58 6.72 -1.36
N ARG A 188 6.87 5.96 -2.18
CA ARG A 188 6.95 6.06 -3.65
C ARG A 188 6.55 7.44 -4.16
N LYS A 189 5.45 8.00 -3.66
CA LYS A 189 5.01 9.37 -4.02
C LYS A 189 6.02 10.42 -3.59
N ALA A 190 6.63 10.28 -2.41
CA ALA A 190 7.65 11.21 -1.93
C ALA A 190 8.91 11.20 -2.81
N VAL A 191 9.37 10.00 -3.23
CA VAL A 191 10.50 9.86 -4.16
C VAL A 191 10.18 10.51 -5.51
N GLN A 192 9.00 10.23 -6.05
CA GLN A 192 8.56 10.83 -7.31
C GLN A 192 8.51 12.36 -7.22
N MET A 193 7.88 12.91 -6.18
CA MET A 193 7.79 14.35 -5.96
C MET A 193 9.18 14.99 -5.83
N LYS A 194 10.12 14.32 -5.15
CA LYS A 194 11.51 14.80 -5.03
C LYS A 194 12.21 14.84 -6.39
N GLN A 195 12.05 13.81 -7.21
CA GLN A 195 12.61 13.76 -8.56
C GLN A 195 12.02 14.85 -9.46
N GLU A 196 10.69 15.02 -9.44
CA GLU A 196 10.00 16.06 -10.20
C GLU A 196 10.45 17.46 -9.77
N ALA A 197 10.60 17.71 -8.47
CA ALA A 197 11.11 18.97 -7.94
C ALA A 197 12.57 19.22 -8.35
N GLU A 198 13.41 18.19 -8.37
CA GLU A 198 14.80 18.29 -8.84
C GLU A 198 14.88 18.61 -10.34
N ILE A 199 14.06 17.94 -11.16
CA ILE A 199 13.95 18.20 -12.60
C ILE A 199 13.47 19.62 -12.86
N ASP A 200 12.43 20.08 -12.16
CA ASP A 200 11.91 21.44 -12.28
C ASP A 200 12.94 22.48 -11.83
N ALA A 201 13.64 22.23 -10.72
CA ALA A 201 14.74 23.09 -10.25
C ALA A 201 15.89 23.16 -11.26
N ALA A 202 16.25 22.04 -11.91
CA ALA A 202 17.27 22.01 -12.96
C ALA A 202 16.86 22.84 -14.19
N LYS A 203 15.62 22.66 -14.67
CA LYS A 203 15.07 23.47 -15.78
C LYS A 203 15.05 24.95 -15.46
N ARG A 204 14.68 25.33 -14.23
CA ARG A 204 14.71 26.73 -13.78
C ARG A 204 16.13 27.29 -13.74
N ARG A 205 17.12 26.50 -13.31
CA ARG A 205 18.54 26.90 -13.32
C ARG A 205 19.06 27.11 -14.74
N GLU A 206 18.77 26.18 -15.64
CA GLU A 206 19.17 26.27 -17.06
C GLU A 206 18.52 27.47 -17.76
N ALA A 207 17.22 27.69 -17.55
CA ALA A 207 16.52 28.85 -18.10
C ALA A 207 17.09 30.18 -17.58
N ALA A 208 17.42 30.26 -16.29
CA ALA A 208 18.06 31.44 -15.70
C ALA A 208 19.48 31.67 -16.26
N GLU A 209 20.24 30.60 -16.52
CA GLU A 209 21.57 30.70 -17.14
C GLU A 209 21.49 31.15 -18.60
N MET A 210 20.56 30.59 -19.38
CA MET A 210 20.31 31.02 -20.76
C MET A 210 19.86 32.48 -20.83
N GLU A 211 18.98 32.92 -19.92
CA GLU A 211 18.55 34.32 -19.87
C GLU A 211 19.70 35.25 -19.48
N ARG A 212 20.54 34.86 -18.52
CA ARG A 212 21.76 35.60 -18.16
C ARG A 212 22.72 35.70 -19.34
N LYS A 213 22.93 34.60 -20.06
CA LYS A 213 23.77 34.56 -21.26
C LYS A 213 23.22 35.48 -22.35
N ARG A 214 21.91 35.39 -22.64
CA ARG A 214 21.23 36.27 -23.60
C ARG A 214 21.38 37.74 -23.26
N ARG A 215 21.19 38.10 -21.99
CA ARG A 215 21.35 39.48 -21.51
C ARG A 215 22.80 39.96 -21.67
N ALA A 216 23.78 39.13 -21.29
CA ALA A 216 25.19 39.45 -21.48
C ALA A 216 25.57 39.61 -22.96
N ASP A 217 25.05 38.76 -23.84
CA ASP A 217 25.27 38.86 -25.29
C ASP A 217 24.66 40.15 -25.87
N MET A 218 23.46 40.54 -25.42
CA MET A 218 22.83 41.81 -25.81
C MET A 218 23.63 43.03 -25.33
N ASP A 219 24.06 43.03 -24.07
CA ASP A 219 24.88 44.12 -23.50
C ASP A 219 26.23 44.22 -24.23
N ASN A 220 26.87 43.09 -24.53
CA ASN A 220 28.10 43.04 -25.31
C ASN A 220 27.90 43.58 -26.73
N ALA A 221 26.81 43.22 -27.42
CA ALA A 221 26.48 43.77 -28.73
C ALA A 221 26.20 45.28 -28.66
N TRP A 222 25.53 45.74 -27.60
CA TRP A 222 25.28 47.16 -27.37
C TRP A 222 26.57 47.95 -27.12
N GLU A 223 27.51 47.41 -26.34
CA GLU A 223 28.83 48.01 -26.13
C GLU A 223 29.69 47.95 -27.41
N ALA A 224 29.63 46.87 -28.20
CA ALA A 224 30.38 46.77 -29.45
C ALA A 224 29.95 47.86 -30.47
N SER A 225 28.65 48.15 -30.56
CA SER A 225 28.14 49.25 -31.39
C SER A 225 28.30 50.64 -30.75
N ARG A 226 28.96 50.77 -29.59
CA ARG A 226 29.10 52.05 -28.87
C ARG A 226 29.89 53.09 -29.66
N GLU A 227 31.03 52.73 -30.26
CA GLU A 227 31.83 53.70 -31.03
C GLU A 227 31.07 54.29 -32.21
N GLU A 228 30.25 53.47 -32.87
CA GLU A 228 29.40 53.87 -33.98
C GLU A 228 28.23 54.74 -33.51
N ARG A 229 27.64 54.42 -32.34
CA ARG A 229 26.47 55.11 -31.76
C ARG A 229 26.80 56.42 -31.06
N THR A 230 27.92 56.48 -30.32
CA THR A 230 28.37 57.67 -29.56
C THR A 230 29.45 58.45 -30.30
N GLY A 231 29.56 58.26 -31.61
CA GLY A 231 30.65 58.77 -32.45
C GLY A 231 30.85 60.29 -32.37
N TRP A 232 31.78 60.73 -31.53
CA TRP A 232 32.42 62.06 -31.64
C TRP A 232 33.28 62.18 -32.92
N ARG A 233 33.64 61.02 -33.51
CA ARG A 233 34.43 60.89 -34.76
C ARG A 233 33.65 61.24 -36.03
N SER A 234 32.33 61.04 -36.09
CA SER A 234 31.49 61.46 -37.22
C SER A 234 31.19 62.96 -37.17
N PHE A 235 31.08 63.54 -35.97
CA PHE A 235 30.95 64.99 -35.77
C PHE A 235 32.18 65.77 -36.29
N GLN A 236 33.39 65.25 -36.10
CA GLN A 236 34.62 65.89 -36.61
C GLN A 236 34.77 65.84 -38.14
N LYS A 237 34.06 64.93 -38.84
CA LYS A 237 34.03 64.89 -40.31
C LYS A 237 32.97 65.82 -40.94
N GLY A 238 32.02 66.33 -40.15
CA GLY A 238 30.94 67.23 -40.62
C GLY A 238 31.30 68.72 -40.73
N THR A 239 32.48 69.15 -40.26
CA THR A 239 32.85 70.59 -40.17
C THR A 239 33.61 71.17 -41.36
N LYS A 240 33.80 70.43 -42.46
CA LYS A 240 34.26 71.02 -43.74
C LYS A 240 33.08 71.51 -44.59
N ARG A 241 32.36 72.53 -44.12
CA ARG A 241 31.61 73.43 -45.01
C ARG A 241 32.63 74.11 -45.95
N LYS A 242 32.71 73.66 -47.21
CA LYS A 242 33.48 74.36 -48.27
C LYS A 242 33.00 75.82 -48.30
N LYS A 243 33.83 76.76 -47.84
CA LYS A 243 33.64 78.19 -48.14
C LYS A 243 33.76 78.34 -49.66
N LYS A 244 32.65 78.61 -50.35
CA LYS A 244 32.71 79.15 -51.72
C LYS A 244 33.36 80.52 -51.62
N ALA A 245 34.49 80.72 -52.31
CA ALA A 245 35.12 82.03 -52.42
C ALA A 245 34.18 83.02 -53.15
N PRO A 246 34.15 84.31 -52.76
CA PRO A 246 33.36 85.30 -53.49
C PRO A 246 34.03 85.54 -54.84
N ASN A 247 33.29 85.30 -55.92
CA ASN A 247 33.69 85.70 -57.26
C ASN A 247 33.44 87.22 -57.36
N VAL A 248 34.50 88.02 -57.33
CA VAL A 248 34.42 89.46 -57.60
C VAL A 248 34.48 89.65 -59.11
N LEU A 249 33.48 90.36 -59.63
CA LEU A 249 33.30 90.75 -61.03
C LEU A 249 34.51 91.53 -61.57
N GLY A 250 34.94 91.15 -62.77
CA GLY A 250 35.89 91.86 -63.63
C GLY A 250 35.84 91.25 -65.02
#